data_AF-A0A2K8VBN3-F1
#
_entry.id   AF-A0A2K8VBN3-F1
#
_cell.length_a   1.000
_cell.length_b   1.000
_cell.length_c   1.000
_cell.angle_alpha   90.00
_cell.angle_beta   90.00
_cell.angle_gamma   90.00
#
_symmetry.space_group_name_H-M   'P 1'
#
loop_
_entity.id
_entity.type
_entity.pdbx_description
1 polymer ?
#
loop_
_entity_poly.entity_id
_entity_poly.type
_entity_poly.pdbx_seq_one_letter_code
_entity_poly.pdbx_strand_id
1 'polypeptide(L)'
;MLINLYLYIKIWFIFFRYKNCLPTYSDIENPKMEIDGWSLSFYWDDEGLLETKFPLVSGFKFAISYRTSLVVGPNNNEHGYLRSEKFDRSIYKLAKKYFPNWIGFQPSRNTYNRELSERMLRIQKVAIWRFEKDIDKDILKAMSPDNDS
;
A
#
# COMPACT_ATOMS: atom_id res chain seq x y z
N MET A 1 -21.91 0.39 -0.87
CA MET A 1 -21.96 -0.65 -1.92
C MET A 1 -21.75 -0.08 -3.34
N LEU A 2 -22.47 0.98 -3.73
CA LEU A 2 -22.33 1.65 -5.04
C LEU A 2 -20.93 2.26 -5.29
N ILE A 3 -20.34 2.93 -4.28
CA ILE A 3 -19.00 3.53 -4.39
C ILE A 3 -17.93 2.47 -4.69
N ASN A 4 -17.96 1.33 -3.98
CA ASN A 4 -17.02 0.23 -4.20
C ASN A 4 -17.16 -0.36 -5.60
N LEU A 5 -18.39 -0.47 -6.13
CA LEU A 5 -18.61 -0.95 -7.50
C LEU A 5 -18.03 0.03 -8.53
N TYR A 6 -18.31 1.32 -8.37
CA TYR A 6 -17.75 2.36 -9.25
C TYR A 6 -16.20 2.37 -9.21
N LEU A 7 -15.62 2.33 -8.02
CA LEU A 7 -14.16 2.25 -7.84
C LEU A 7 -13.58 0.99 -8.47
N TYR A 8 -14.22 -0.16 -8.27
CA TYR A 8 -13.81 -1.42 -8.88
C TYR A 8 -13.76 -1.32 -10.42
N ILE A 9 -14.83 -0.80 -11.03
CA ILE A 9 -14.91 -0.61 -12.49
C ILE A 9 -13.81 0.33 -12.97
N LYS A 10 -13.58 1.45 -12.28
CA LYS A 10 -12.52 2.40 -12.63
C LYS A 10 -11.13 1.75 -12.56
N ILE A 11 -10.83 1.02 -11.49
CA ILE A 11 -9.55 0.30 -11.33
C ILE A 11 -9.41 -0.78 -12.40
N TRP A 12 -10.49 -1.48 -12.72
CA TRP A 12 -10.51 -2.47 -13.79
C TRP A 12 -10.11 -1.89 -15.15
N PHE A 13 -10.69 -0.75 -15.55
CA PHE A 13 -10.29 -0.06 -16.78
C PHE A 13 -8.83 0.39 -16.75
N ILE A 14 -8.34 0.88 -15.61
CA ILE A 14 -6.94 1.28 -15.45
C ILE A 14 -6.01 0.08 -15.64
N PHE A 15 -6.26 -1.04 -14.95
CA PHE A 15 -5.44 -2.25 -15.07
C PHE A 15 -5.47 -2.82 -16.48
N PHE A 16 -6.62 -2.79 -17.15
CA PHE A 16 -6.74 -3.19 -18.54
C PHE A 16 -5.87 -2.31 -19.46
N ARG A 17 -5.94 -0.98 -19.30
CA ARG A 17 -5.21 -0.01 -20.15
C ARG A 17 -3.70 -0.07 -19.96
N TYR A 18 -3.24 -0.33 -18.74
CA TYR A 18 -1.82 -0.32 -18.38
C TYR A 18 -1.24 -1.73 -18.18
N LYS A 19 -1.91 -2.78 -18.66
CA LYS A 19 -1.37 -4.14 -18.61
C LYS A 19 0.05 -4.16 -19.21
N ASN A 20 0.94 -4.96 -18.62
CA ASN A 20 2.35 -5.13 -19.02
C ASN A 20 3.29 -3.91 -18.84
N CYS A 21 2.87 -2.84 -18.16
CA CYS A 21 3.76 -1.69 -17.92
C CYS A 21 4.62 -1.78 -16.65
N LEU A 22 4.47 -2.86 -15.86
CA LEU A 22 5.21 -3.06 -14.63
C LEU A 22 6.36 -4.07 -14.82
N PRO A 23 7.47 -3.95 -14.05
CA PRO A 23 8.58 -4.88 -14.10
C PRO A 23 8.18 -6.33 -13.78
N THR A 24 8.73 -7.26 -14.55
CA THR A 24 8.52 -8.70 -14.32
C THR A 24 9.75 -9.42 -13.78
N TYR A 25 10.87 -8.71 -13.69
CA TYR A 25 12.14 -9.15 -13.12
C TYR A 25 12.79 -7.97 -12.38
N SER A 26 13.76 -8.27 -11.53
CA SER A 26 14.58 -7.28 -10.84
C SER A 26 16.02 -7.76 -10.84
N ASP A 27 16.92 -6.84 -11.15
CA ASP A 27 18.36 -7.03 -11.06
C ASP A 27 18.90 -6.60 -9.69
N ILE A 28 18.01 -6.15 -8.79
CA ILE A 28 18.35 -5.70 -7.44
C ILE A 28 18.26 -6.90 -6.50
N GLU A 29 19.40 -7.31 -5.96
CA GLU A 29 19.50 -8.48 -5.06
C GLU A 29 18.71 -8.29 -3.75
N ASN A 30 18.78 -7.09 -3.17
CA ASN A 30 18.13 -6.75 -1.89
C ASN A 30 17.31 -5.45 -2.03
N PRO A 31 16.15 -5.51 -2.69
CA PRO A 31 15.33 -4.33 -2.93
C PRO A 31 14.87 -3.71 -1.61
N LYS A 32 14.87 -2.39 -1.55
CA LYS A 32 14.51 -1.65 -0.34
C LYS A 32 13.01 -1.72 -0.16
N MET A 33 12.61 -2.17 1.04
CA MET A 33 11.21 -2.13 1.45
C MET A 33 10.84 -0.72 1.93
N GLU A 34 9.77 -0.17 1.36
CA GLU A 34 9.21 1.14 1.64
C GLU A 34 7.78 1.03 2.20
N ILE A 35 7.34 2.07 2.91
CA ILE A 35 6.01 2.15 3.52
C ILE A 35 5.25 3.33 2.93
N ASP A 36 4.03 3.09 2.45
CA ASP A 36 3.08 4.15 2.14
C ASP A 36 2.52 4.72 3.45
N GLY A 37 2.84 5.98 3.76
CA GLY A 37 2.54 6.58 5.06
C GLY A 37 1.05 6.61 5.42
N TRP A 38 0.16 6.71 4.43
CA TRP A 38 -1.29 6.80 4.66
C TRP A 38 -1.95 5.43 4.86
N SER A 39 -1.55 4.44 4.06
CA SER A 39 -2.12 3.09 4.13
C SER A 39 -1.33 2.13 5.00
N LEU A 40 -0.16 2.56 5.50
CA LEU A 40 0.80 1.73 6.23
C LEU A 40 1.14 0.43 5.50
N SER A 41 1.01 0.45 4.17
CA SER A 41 1.20 -0.72 3.30
C SER A 41 2.60 -0.72 2.73
N PHE A 42 3.17 -1.91 2.53
CA PHE A 42 4.57 -2.06 2.12
C PHE A 42 4.72 -2.40 0.65
N TYR A 43 5.69 -1.76 0.02
CA TYR A 43 6.14 -2.05 -1.34
C TYR A 43 7.67 -2.06 -1.41
N TRP A 44 8.19 -2.55 -2.52
CA TRP A 44 9.63 -2.59 -2.78
C TRP A 44 9.96 -1.64 -3.92
N ASP A 45 11.12 -1.01 -3.85
CA ASP A 45 11.59 -0.05 -4.85
C ASP A 45 11.73 -0.64 -6.25
N ASP A 46 12.03 -1.93 -6.36
CA ASP A 46 12.12 -2.66 -7.62
C ASP A 46 10.77 -2.98 -8.29
N GLU A 47 9.65 -2.61 -7.67
CA GLU A 47 8.32 -2.95 -8.18
C GLU A 47 7.83 -2.01 -9.29
N GLY A 48 8.58 -0.94 -9.58
CA GLY A 48 8.30 0.03 -10.64
C GLY A 48 7.09 0.94 -10.36
N LEU A 49 6.51 0.85 -9.15
CA LEU A 49 5.26 1.53 -8.82
C LEU A 49 5.42 3.06 -8.72
N LEU A 50 6.59 3.55 -8.34
CA LEU A 50 6.86 4.99 -8.22
C LEU A 50 7.05 5.65 -9.59
N GLU A 51 7.62 4.91 -10.53
CA GLU A 51 7.92 5.33 -11.90
C GLU A 51 6.67 5.25 -12.79
N THR A 52 5.61 4.59 -12.33
CA THR A 52 4.42 4.38 -13.14
C THR A 52 3.45 5.56 -13.13
N LYS A 53 2.61 5.65 -14.16
CA LYS A 53 1.61 6.71 -14.32
C LYS A 53 0.60 6.75 -13.16
N PHE A 54 0.28 7.98 -12.73
CA PHE A 54 -0.59 8.32 -11.61
C PHE A 54 -1.91 7.51 -11.45
N PRO A 55 -2.66 7.14 -12.50
CA PRO A 55 -3.85 6.32 -12.29
C PRO A 55 -3.53 4.88 -11.88
N LEU A 56 -2.42 4.31 -12.35
CA LEU A 56 -2.07 2.92 -12.04
C LEU A 56 -1.66 2.75 -10.58
N VAL A 57 -0.77 3.63 -10.11
CA VAL A 57 -0.29 3.63 -8.72
C VAL A 57 -1.46 3.71 -7.74
N SER A 58 -2.42 4.59 -8.03
CA SER A 58 -3.65 4.73 -7.25
C SER A 58 -4.49 3.44 -7.21
N GLY A 59 -4.59 2.71 -8.33
CA GLY A 59 -5.27 1.42 -8.39
C GLY A 59 -4.53 0.33 -7.60
N PHE A 60 -3.21 0.36 -7.60
CA PHE A 60 -2.36 -0.61 -6.90
C PHE A 60 -2.37 -0.44 -5.38
N LYS A 61 -2.72 0.74 -4.83
CA LYS A 61 -2.81 0.96 -3.38
C LYS A 61 -3.67 -0.09 -2.66
N PHE A 62 -4.74 -0.57 -3.28
CA PHE A 62 -5.60 -1.61 -2.71
C PHE A 62 -4.99 -3.01 -2.81
N ALA A 63 -4.30 -3.32 -3.91
CA ALA A 63 -3.61 -4.59 -4.08
C ALA A 63 -2.43 -4.73 -3.10
N ILE A 64 -1.66 -3.64 -2.90
CA ILE A 64 -0.52 -3.59 -1.98
C ILE A 64 -0.97 -3.69 -0.53
N SER A 65 -2.11 -3.06 -0.19
CA SER A 65 -2.76 -3.18 1.12
C SER A 65 -3.07 -4.63 1.46
N TYR A 66 -3.77 -5.33 0.57
CA TYR A 66 -4.05 -6.76 0.77
C TYR A 66 -2.78 -7.61 0.80
N ARG A 67 -1.80 -7.34 -0.07
CA ARG A 67 -0.52 -8.06 -0.02
C ARG A 67 0.17 -7.89 1.34
N THR A 68 0.16 -6.68 1.89
CA THR A 68 0.75 -6.40 3.21
C THR A 68 0.08 -7.25 4.28
N SER A 69 -1.24 -7.40 4.26
CA SER A 69 -1.95 -8.24 5.24
C SER A 69 -1.61 -9.72 5.11
N LEU A 70 -1.29 -10.21 3.90
CA LEU A 70 -0.81 -11.58 3.71
C LEU A 70 0.55 -11.83 4.37
N VAL A 71 1.43 -10.83 4.38
CA VAL A 71 2.77 -10.93 4.98
C VAL A 71 2.72 -10.74 6.50
N VAL A 72 2.01 -9.71 6.95
CA VAL A 72 1.94 -9.31 8.36
C VAL A 72 1.01 -10.23 9.16
N GLY A 73 0.00 -10.81 8.50
CA GLY A 73 -1.05 -11.63 9.09
C GLY A 73 -2.35 -10.82 9.26
N PRO A 74 -3.53 -11.43 9.04
CA PRO A 74 -4.81 -10.72 9.01
C PRO A 74 -5.20 -10.08 10.35
N ASN A 75 -4.72 -10.62 11.47
CA ASN A 75 -5.02 -10.12 12.82
C ASN A 75 -4.14 -8.95 13.26
N ASN A 76 -3.12 -8.61 12.47
CA ASN A 76 -2.07 -7.67 12.85
C ASN A 76 -2.12 -6.36 12.04
N ASN A 77 -2.99 -6.27 11.03
CA ASN A 77 -3.20 -5.04 10.27
C ASN A 77 -4.44 -4.32 10.81
N GLU A 78 -4.21 -3.18 11.47
CA GLU A 78 -5.24 -2.17 11.69
C GLU A 78 -5.65 -1.61 10.33
N HIS A 79 -6.70 -2.17 9.76
CA HIS A 79 -7.28 -1.63 8.54
C HIS A 79 -7.90 -0.28 8.91
N GLY A 80 -7.42 0.81 8.29
CA GLY A 80 -8.02 2.12 8.48
C GLY A 80 -9.54 2.08 8.27
N TYR A 81 -10.27 2.88 9.05
CA TYR A 81 -11.74 2.88 9.24
C TYR A 81 -12.61 2.86 7.94
N LEU A 82 -12.02 3.12 6.77
CA LEU A 82 -12.69 3.20 5.46
C LEU A 82 -12.34 2.08 4.48
N ARG A 83 -11.47 1.12 4.83
CA ARG A 83 -11.02 0.05 3.92
C ARG A 83 -11.65 -1.29 4.27
N SER A 84 -12.15 -1.99 3.24
CA SER A 84 -12.67 -3.34 3.36
C SER A 84 -11.64 -4.33 2.83
N GLU A 85 -11.15 -5.22 3.67
CA GLU A 85 -10.24 -6.31 3.27
C GLU A 85 -10.80 -7.11 2.07
N LYS A 86 -12.12 -7.33 2.05
CA LYS A 86 -12.80 -8.03 0.96
C LYS A 86 -12.70 -7.28 -0.37
N PHE A 87 -12.78 -5.95 -0.34
CA PHE A 87 -12.58 -5.10 -1.51
C PHE A 87 -11.12 -5.13 -1.95
N ASP A 88 -10.17 -4.92 -1.04
CA ASP A 88 -8.74 -4.94 -1.33
C ASP A 88 -8.32 -6.28 -1.93
N ARG A 89 -8.82 -7.39 -1.39
CA ARG A 89 -8.66 -8.74 -1.95
C ARG A 89 -9.18 -8.87 -3.37
N SER A 90 -10.33 -8.25 -3.67
CA SER A 90 -10.89 -8.28 -5.02
C SER A 90 -10.00 -7.53 -6.02
N ILE A 91 -9.45 -6.38 -5.62
CA ILE A 91 -8.51 -5.61 -6.43
C ILE A 91 -7.18 -6.35 -6.59
N TYR A 92 -6.68 -7.01 -5.54
CA TYR A 92 -5.50 -7.86 -5.61
C TYR A 92 -5.66 -8.99 -6.64
N LYS A 93 -6.79 -9.71 -6.61
CA LYS A 93 -7.10 -10.75 -7.62
C LYS A 93 -7.14 -10.18 -9.04
N LEU A 94 -7.70 -8.98 -9.19
CA LEU A 94 -7.75 -8.29 -10.47
C LEU A 94 -6.36 -7.89 -10.96
N ALA A 95 -5.51 -7.40 -10.06
CA ALA A 95 -4.11 -7.08 -10.37
C ALA A 95 -3.35 -8.32 -10.83
N LYS A 96 -3.49 -9.47 -10.15
CA LYS A 96 -2.89 -10.74 -10.60
C LYS A 96 -3.37 -11.18 -11.99
N LYS A 97 -4.62 -10.88 -12.35
CA LYS A 97 -5.16 -11.19 -13.68
C LYS A 97 -4.49 -10.38 -14.79
N TYR A 98 -4.23 -9.09 -14.54
CA TYR A 98 -3.68 -8.17 -15.56
C TYR A 98 -2.15 -8.07 -15.54
N PHE A 99 -1.52 -8.42 -14.42
CA PHE A 99 -0.08 -8.34 -14.19
C PHE A 99 0.45 -9.66 -13.58
N PRO A 100 0.23 -10.82 -14.23
CA PRO A 100 0.50 -12.13 -13.62
C PRO A 100 1.97 -12.33 -13.23
N ASN A 101 2.88 -11.73 -13.99
CA ASN A 101 4.33 -11.88 -13.81
C ASN A 101 4.96 -10.67 -13.11
N TRP A 102 4.17 -9.75 -12.55
CA TRP A 102 4.72 -8.61 -11.83
C TRP A 102 5.52 -9.08 -10.63
N ILE A 103 6.71 -8.51 -10.45
CA ILE A 103 7.63 -8.95 -9.39
C ILE A 103 7.04 -8.80 -7.98
N GLY A 104 6.15 -7.82 -7.78
CA GLY A 104 5.45 -7.65 -6.50
C GLY A 104 4.55 -8.83 -6.10
N PHE A 105 4.31 -9.80 -6.98
CA PHE A 105 3.59 -11.05 -6.70
C PHE A 105 4.46 -12.26 -6.38
N GLN A 106 5.79 -12.08 -6.25
CA GLN A 106 6.68 -13.15 -5.82
C GLN A 106 6.24 -13.75 -4.45
N PRO A 107 6.34 -15.07 -4.26
CA PRO A 107 5.88 -15.74 -3.03
C PRO A 107 6.46 -15.17 -1.74
N SER A 108 7.74 -14.78 -1.76
CA SER A 108 8.46 -14.17 -0.63
C SER A 108 7.84 -12.85 -0.13
N ARG A 109 7.06 -12.17 -0.97
CA ARG A 109 6.39 -10.89 -0.67
C ARG A 109 4.88 -11.01 -0.47
N ASN A 110 4.32 -12.22 -0.60
CA ASN A 110 2.88 -12.47 -0.63
C ASN A 110 2.44 -13.62 0.30
N THR A 111 3.37 -14.11 1.12
CA THR A 111 3.14 -15.19 2.08
C THR A 111 3.61 -14.71 3.45
N TYR A 112 2.96 -15.21 4.50
CA TYR A 112 3.37 -14.92 5.86
C TYR A 112 4.84 -15.32 6.07
N ASN A 113 5.62 -14.37 6.58
CA ASN A 113 6.99 -14.57 6.99
C ASN A 113 7.15 -13.87 8.34
N ARG A 114 7.51 -14.63 9.38
CA ARG A 114 7.56 -14.12 10.75
C ARG A 114 8.55 -12.96 10.91
N GLU A 115 9.76 -13.12 10.42
CA GLU A 115 10.81 -12.09 10.53
C GLU A 115 10.42 -10.81 9.79
N LEU A 116 9.90 -10.96 8.57
CA LEU A 116 9.44 -9.84 7.77
C LEU A 116 8.21 -9.15 8.40
N SER A 117 7.28 -9.93 8.94
CA SER A 117 6.10 -9.44 9.67
C SER A 117 6.52 -8.61 10.90
N GLU A 118 7.40 -9.14 11.75
CA GLU A 118 7.91 -8.43 12.93
C GLU A 118 8.65 -7.14 12.55
N ARG A 119 9.40 -7.15 11.44
CA ARG A 119 10.04 -5.96 10.88
C ARG A 119 9.01 -4.93 10.39
N MET A 120 8.02 -5.35 9.61
CA MET A 120 6.95 -4.48 9.09
C MET A 120 6.16 -3.85 10.24
N LEU A 121 5.74 -4.62 11.24
CA LEU A 121 5.00 -4.12 12.40
C LEU A 121 5.77 -3.07 13.20
N ARG A 122 7.08 -3.26 13.39
CA ARG A 122 7.93 -2.24 14.04
C ARG A 122 7.98 -0.94 13.23
N ILE A 123 8.08 -1.03 11.91
CA ILE A 123 8.08 0.15 11.03
C ILE A 123 6.73 0.85 11.07
N GLN A 124 5.61 0.12 10.99
CA GLN A 124 4.26 0.68 11.11
C GLN A 124 4.09 1.43 12.44
N LYS A 125 4.49 0.82 13.56
CA LYS A 125 4.43 1.45 14.89
C LYS A 125 5.19 2.78 14.93
N VAL A 126 6.40 2.81 14.37
CA VAL A 126 7.20 4.05 14.30
C VAL A 126 6.55 5.07 13.36
N ALA A 127 5.97 4.65 12.25
CA ALA A 127 5.28 5.53 11.31
C ALA A 127 4.03 6.17 11.95
N ILE A 128 3.21 5.39 12.64
CA ILE A 128 2.05 5.86 13.41
C ILE A 128 2.50 6.88 14.46
N TRP A 129 3.49 6.53 15.28
CA TRP A 129 3.99 7.44 16.32
C TRP A 129 4.52 8.77 15.75
N ARG A 130 5.20 8.75 14.60
CA ARG A 130 5.66 9.97 13.91
C ARG A 130 4.47 10.81 13.44
N PHE A 131 3.49 10.17 12.83
CA PHE A 131 2.28 10.82 12.34
C PHE A 131 1.49 11.48 13.48
N GLU A 132 1.27 10.77 14.59
CA GLU A 132 0.64 11.32 15.80
C GLU A 132 1.40 12.53 16.34
N LYS A 133 2.73 12.41 16.47
CA LYS A 133 3.58 13.51 16.95
C LYS A 133 3.54 14.74 16.04
N ASP A 134 3.43 14.56 14.74
CA ASP A 134 3.34 15.68 13.80
C ASP A 134 1.96 16.36 13.84
N ILE A 135 0.88 15.59 13.99
CA ILE A 135 -0.46 16.15 14.26
C ILE A 135 -0.46 16.94 15.58
N ASP A 136 0.11 16.40 16.65
CA ASP A 136 0.15 17.08 17.95
C ASP A 136 0.87 18.42 17.86
N LYS A 137 1.98 18.49 17.12
CA LYS A 137 2.69 19.76 16.87
C LYS A 137 1.83 20.75 16.09
N ASP A 138 1.13 20.30 15.06
CA ASP A 138 0.28 21.16 14.24
C ASP A 138 -0.90 21.71 15.05
N ILE A 139 -1.51 20.88 15.91
CA ILE A 139 -2.55 21.30 16.85
C ILE A 139 -1.99 22.33 17.85
N LEU A 140 -0.84 22.05 18.47
CA LEU A 140 -0.20 22.98 19.42
C LEU A 140 0.16 24.33 18.76
N LYS A 141 0.59 24.31 17.51
CA LYS A 141 0.87 25.53 16.73
C LYS A 141 -0.40 26.31 16.42
N ALA A 142 -1.49 25.63 16.07
CA ALA A 142 -2.79 26.26 15.79
C ALA A 142 -3.47 26.84 17.05
N MET A 143 -3.12 26.32 18.23
CA MET A 143 -3.65 26.78 19.53
C MET A 143 -2.78 27.84 20.22
N SER A 144 -1.62 28.19 19.66
CA SER A 144 -0.76 29.25 20.21
C SER A 144 -1.29 30.62 19.75
N PRO A 145 -1.60 31.56 20.67
CA PRO A 145 -2.35 32.78 20.37
C PRO A 145 -1.55 33.88 19.64
N ASP A 146 -0.33 33.61 19.17
CA ASP A 146 0.50 34.61 18.50
C ASP A 146 0.60 34.29 17.00
N ASN A 147 -0.37 34.76 16.23
CA ASN A 147 -0.24 35.11 14.81
C ASN A 147 -1.47 35.93 14.37
N ASP A 148 -1.63 37.11 14.94
CA ASP A 148 -2.27 38.26 14.29
C ASP A 148 -1.60 39.52 14.88
N SER A 149 -0.44 39.86 14.31
CA SER A 149 0.23 41.16 14.44
C SER A 149 -0.29 42.14 13.41
#